data_AF-A0A9D1QDX3-F1
#
_entry.id   AF-A0A9D1QDX3-F1
#
_cell.length_a   1.000
_cell.length_b   1.000
_cell.length_c   1.000
_cell.angle_alpha   90.00
_cell.angle_beta   90.00
_cell.angle_gamma   90.00
#
_symmetry.space_group_name_H-M   'P 1'
#
loop_
_entity.id
_entity.type
_entity.pdbx_description
1 polymer ?
#
loop_
_entity_poly.entity_id
_entity_poly.type
_entity_poly.pdbx_seq_one_letter_code
_entity_poly.pdbx_strand_id
1 'polypeptide(L)'
;MRWLFLFMGILGRKDAFPGADGSTIGSTLQTMLIYDSNNTPLTDGSTGVKLVDITTEDVLNENIAQVYAHKNPLTFIYNVDNLGDWYTNNFSFQDNMLWGDKDKKSVFDPCPAGWQVPTDSEKTFGDFSTTTMTLSGWGMNVSNGRTYSNTSWFPATGYRNRTSGTLYSVGSNGYYWSVSVSGTNAKYMYFSMSEVIPTRTNGRGYGFSVRCIQE
;
A
#
# COMPACT_ATOMS: atom_id res chain seq x y z
N MET A 1 13.49 -11.67 -10.73
CA MET A 1 12.50 -11.65 -9.64
C MET A 1 11.12 -11.89 -10.24
N ARG A 2 10.34 -12.83 -9.71
CA ARG A 2 8.92 -13.02 -10.10
C ARG A 2 8.06 -12.20 -9.14
N TRP A 3 6.97 -11.64 -9.63
CA TRP A 3 6.08 -10.75 -8.87
C TRP A 3 4.65 -11.25 -8.95
N LEU A 4 3.94 -11.23 -7.81
CA LEU A 4 2.55 -11.70 -7.73
C LEU A 4 1.72 -10.73 -6.89
N PHE A 5 0.48 -10.50 -7.34
CA PHE A 5 -0.57 -9.69 -6.72
C PHE A 5 -0.24 -8.21 -6.46
N LEU A 6 -1.26 -7.37 -6.68
CA LEU A 6 -1.23 -5.95 -6.36
C LEU A 6 -2.47 -5.65 -5.53
N PHE A 7 -2.25 -5.15 -4.32
CA PHE A 7 -3.31 -4.59 -3.50
C PHE A 7 -2.80 -3.33 -2.82
N MET A 8 -3.69 -2.36 -2.55
CA MET A 8 -3.36 -1.26 -1.65
C MET A 8 -3.39 -1.79 -0.23
N GLY A 9 -2.28 -1.66 0.49
CA GLY A 9 -2.15 -2.07 1.87
C GLY A 9 -1.80 -0.89 2.76
N ILE A 10 -2.12 -1.01 4.04
CA ILE A 10 -1.43 -0.24 5.06
C ILE A 10 -0.35 -1.15 5.65
N LEU A 11 0.84 -0.63 5.93
CA LEU A 11 1.97 -1.43 6.38
C LEU A 11 1.67 -2.22 7.65
N GLY A 12 1.58 -3.53 7.58
CA GLY A 12 1.31 -4.42 8.72
C GLY A 12 -0.11 -5.00 8.77
N ARG A 13 -0.99 -4.68 7.81
CA ARG A 13 -2.32 -5.32 7.67
C ARG A 13 -2.29 -6.48 6.68
N LYS A 14 -3.08 -7.50 7.01
CA LYS A 14 -3.34 -8.66 6.13
C LYS A 14 -4.40 -8.37 5.07
N ASP A 15 -5.38 -7.53 5.40
CA ASP A 15 -6.50 -7.23 4.50
C ASP A 15 -6.08 -6.19 3.46
N ALA A 16 -6.14 -6.61 2.21
CA ALA A 16 -6.00 -5.74 1.07
C ALA A 16 -7.19 -4.76 0.98
N PHE A 17 -6.91 -3.47 0.83
CA PHE A 17 -7.89 -2.51 0.32
C PHE A 17 -7.94 -2.62 -1.20
N PRO A 18 -9.11 -2.39 -1.85
CA PRO A 18 -9.11 -2.17 -3.28
C PRO A 18 -8.11 -1.04 -3.59
N GLY A 19 -7.21 -1.31 -4.52
CA GLY A 19 -6.38 -0.28 -5.12
C GLY A 19 -7.24 0.81 -5.72
N ALA A 20 -6.64 1.97 -5.98
CA ALA A 20 -7.26 2.91 -6.89
C ALA A 20 -7.39 2.28 -8.28
N ASP A 21 -8.46 2.60 -9.01
CA ASP A 21 -8.61 2.16 -10.39
C ASP A 21 -7.53 2.86 -11.24
N GLY A 22 -6.39 2.20 -11.40
CA GLY A 22 -5.30 2.68 -12.23
C GLY A 22 -5.63 2.65 -13.73
N SER A 23 -6.85 2.28 -14.11
CA SER A 23 -7.25 2.03 -15.51
C SER A 23 -8.29 3.02 -16.06
N THR A 24 -8.86 3.93 -15.27
CA THR A 24 -9.89 4.83 -15.82
C THR A 24 -9.30 5.95 -16.67
N ILE A 25 -9.69 5.96 -17.94
CA ILE A 25 -9.53 7.04 -18.93
C ILE A 25 -10.48 8.21 -18.56
N GLY A 26 -10.54 8.61 -17.29
CA GLY A 26 -11.55 9.55 -16.78
C GLY A 26 -11.09 10.28 -15.52
N SER A 27 -11.45 11.56 -15.44
CA SER A 27 -11.01 12.55 -14.44
C SER A 27 -11.54 12.35 -13.01
N THR A 28 -12.10 11.19 -12.67
CA THR A 28 -12.65 10.92 -11.34
C THR A 28 -11.77 9.90 -10.62
N LEU A 29 -11.17 10.31 -9.50
CA LEU A 29 -10.36 9.45 -8.62
C LEU A 29 -11.29 8.42 -7.95
N GLN A 30 -11.49 7.25 -8.55
CA GLN A 30 -12.29 6.18 -7.96
C GLN A 30 -11.39 5.01 -7.50
N THR A 31 -11.71 4.47 -6.33
CA THR A 31 -11.26 3.12 -5.96
C THR A 31 -11.77 2.12 -6.97
N MET A 32 -11.04 1.01 -7.19
CA MET A 32 -11.63 -0.13 -7.89
C MET A 32 -12.94 -0.51 -7.19
N LEU A 33 -14.00 -0.66 -7.98
CA LEU A 33 -15.31 -1.03 -7.46
C LEU A 33 -15.20 -2.39 -6.76
N ILE A 34 -15.54 -2.42 -5.47
CA ILE A 34 -15.83 -3.65 -4.76
C ILE A 34 -17.31 -3.96 -4.97
N TYR A 35 -17.66 -5.23 -5.10
CA TYR A 35 -19.05 -5.66 -5.19
C TYR A 35 -19.41 -6.53 -3.99
N ASP A 36 -20.66 -6.44 -3.52
CA ASP A 36 -21.21 -7.40 -2.58
C ASP A 36 -21.55 -8.76 -3.25
N SER A 37 -22.02 -9.71 -2.46
CA SER A 37 -22.44 -11.04 -2.96
C SER A 37 -23.60 -11.00 -3.96
N ASN A 38 -24.32 -9.88 -4.02
CA ASN A 38 -25.44 -9.66 -4.93
C ASN A 38 -25.02 -8.86 -6.17
N ASN A 39 -23.71 -8.67 -6.39
CA ASN A 39 -23.15 -7.90 -7.49
C ASN A 39 -23.52 -6.40 -7.46
N THR A 40 -23.78 -5.87 -6.26
CA THR A 40 -24.02 -4.43 -6.04
C THR A 40 -22.70 -3.72 -5.79
N PRO A 41 -22.38 -2.63 -6.52
CA PRO A 41 -21.18 -1.84 -6.25
C PRO A 41 -21.22 -1.22 -4.85
N LEU A 42 -20.12 -1.37 -4.12
CA LEU A 42 -19.89 -0.74 -2.83
C LEU A 42 -19.19 0.60 -3.04
N THR A 43 -19.79 1.70 -2.59
CA THR A 43 -19.27 3.05 -2.79
C THR A 43 -18.44 3.50 -1.60
N ASP A 44 -17.24 4.06 -1.84
CA ASP A 44 -16.39 4.67 -0.82
C ASP A 44 -17.18 5.66 0.08
N GLY A 45 -16.90 5.65 1.39
CA GLY A 45 -17.59 6.50 2.37
C GLY A 45 -18.99 6.03 2.77
N SER A 46 -19.58 5.04 2.09
CA SER A 46 -20.85 4.41 2.49
C SER A 46 -20.63 2.92 2.79
N THR A 47 -20.84 2.05 1.80
CA THR A 47 -20.69 0.60 1.93
C THR A 47 -19.34 0.06 1.44
N GLY A 48 -18.55 0.88 0.76
CA GLY A 48 -17.19 0.59 0.28
C GLY A 48 -16.12 0.84 1.33
N VAL A 49 -14.97 1.40 0.96
CA VAL A 49 -13.92 1.68 1.93
C VAL A 49 -14.40 2.76 2.91
N LYS A 50 -14.42 2.41 4.19
CA LYS A 50 -14.75 3.33 5.28
C LYS A 50 -13.49 3.99 5.80
N LEU A 51 -13.61 5.20 6.32
CA LEU A 51 -12.53 5.92 6.97
C LEU A 51 -12.86 6.04 8.45
N VAL A 52 -11.90 5.75 9.32
CA VAL A 52 -12.04 5.96 10.76
C VAL A 52 -10.76 6.57 11.32
N ASP A 53 -10.93 7.53 12.22
CA ASP A 53 -9.80 8.07 12.97
C ASP A 53 -9.33 7.04 14.00
N ILE A 54 -8.02 6.86 14.14
CA ILE A 54 -7.39 6.00 15.14
C ILE A 54 -7.82 6.37 16.56
N THR A 55 -8.14 7.65 16.82
CA THR A 55 -8.57 8.17 18.13
C THR A 55 -10.03 7.87 18.45
N THR A 56 -10.80 7.35 17.51
CA THR A 56 -12.20 6.95 17.74
C THR A 56 -12.25 5.86 18.80
N GLU A 57 -13.24 5.92 19.70
CA GLU A 57 -13.49 4.88 20.69
C GLU A 57 -13.55 3.49 20.04
N ASP A 58 -13.03 2.48 20.74
CA ASP A 58 -12.86 1.09 20.28
C ASP A 58 -11.82 0.82 19.18
N VAL A 59 -11.33 1.85 18.46
CA VAL A 59 -10.29 1.65 17.44
C VAL A 59 -8.96 1.33 18.11
N LEU A 60 -8.56 2.14 19.09
CA LEU A 60 -7.37 1.88 19.91
C LEU A 60 -7.77 1.18 21.21
N ASN A 61 -7.47 -0.11 21.29
CA ASN A 61 -7.55 -0.87 22.53
C ASN A 61 -6.12 -1.14 23.02
N GLU A 62 -5.79 -0.79 24.26
CA GLU A 62 -4.43 -0.93 24.81
C GLU A 62 -3.33 -0.28 23.92
N ASN A 63 -3.69 0.83 23.26
CA ASN A 63 -2.85 1.57 22.28
C ASN A 63 -2.58 0.85 20.95
N ILE A 64 -3.34 -0.21 20.62
CA ILE A 64 -3.18 -0.96 19.38
C ILE A 64 -4.49 -1.07 18.59
N ALA A 65 -4.41 -0.90 17.27
CA ALA A 65 -5.57 -0.88 16.36
C ALA A 65 -5.84 -2.21 15.65
N GLN A 66 -5.04 -3.24 15.92
CA GLN A 66 -5.06 -4.51 15.20
C GLN A 66 -6.37 -5.28 15.33
N VAL A 67 -6.94 -5.33 16.53
CA VAL A 67 -8.21 -6.03 16.80
C VAL A 67 -9.35 -5.38 16.03
N TYR A 68 -9.38 -4.04 16.00
CA TYR A 68 -10.37 -3.29 15.23
C TYR A 68 -10.22 -3.54 13.74
N ALA A 69 -8.98 -3.46 13.22
CA ALA A 69 -8.69 -3.69 11.81
C ALA A 69 -9.14 -5.09 11.34
N HIS A 70 -8.91 -6.13 12.16
CA HIS A 70 -9.32 -7.49 11.85
C HIS A 70 -10.86 -7.65 11.75
N LYS A 71 -11.61 -6.94 12.59
CA LYS A 71 -13.09 -6.94 12.55
C LYS A 71 -13.64 -6.08 11.41
N ASN A 72 -12.84 -5.17 10.87
CA ASN A 72 -13.25 -4.16 9.88
C ASN A 72 -12.29 -4.14 8.68
N PRO A 73 -12.27 -5.20 7.84
CA PRO A 73 -11.31 -5.35 6.75
C PRO A 73 -11.41 -4.25 5.69
N LEU A 74 -12.58 -3.63 5.51
CA LEU A 74 -12.82 -2.54 4.56
C LEU A 74 -12.67 -1.13 5.17
N THR A 75 -12.18 -1.01 6.40
CA THR A 75 -12.00 0.30 7.06
C THR A 75 -10.53 0.73 7.05
N PHE A 76 -10.24 1.85 6.42
CA PHE A 76 -8.94 2.53 6.48
C PHE A 76 -8.86 3.34 7.77
N ILE A 77 -7.84 3.07 8.58
CA ILE A 77 -7.58 3.76 9.84
C ILE A 77 -6.59 4.89 9.55
N TYR A 78 -7.05 6.14 9.66
CA TYR A 78 -6.21 7.33 9.53
C TYR A 78 -5.94 7.93 10.92
N ASN A 79 -4.93 8.79 11.02
CA ASN A 79 -4.51 9.40 12.28
C ASN A 79 -4.29 10.90 12.08
N VAL A 80 -5.21 11.73 12.60
CA VAL A 80 -5.14 13.20 12.49
C VAL A 80 -4.00 13.80 13.30
N ASP A 81 -3.57 13.13 14.37
CA ASP A 81 -2.54 13.60 15.30
C ASP A 81 -1.10 13.36 14.77
N ASN A 82 -0.98 13.00 13.49
CA ASN A 82 0.25 13.10 12.70
C ASN A 82 1.43 12.22 13.16
N LEU A 83 1.20 11.18 13.95
CA LEU A 83 2.28 10.28 14.42
C LEU A 83 2.87 9.37 13.34
N GLY A 84 2.17 9.20 12.22
CA GLY A 84 2.72 8.44 11.10
C GLY A 84 2.46 6.96 11.16
N ASP A 85 1.62 6.50 12.08
CA ASP A 85 1.27 5.09 12.23
C ASP A 85 -0.25 4.91 12.28
N TRP A 86 -0.71 3.75 11.82
CA TRP A 86 -2.11 3.31 11.90
C TRP A 86 -2.30 2.27 13.00
N TYR A 87 -1.23 1.60 13.43
CA TYR A 87 -1.27 0.53 14.43
C TYR A 87 -1.39 1.09 15.84
N THR A 88 -0.76 2.23 16.11
CA THR A 88 -0.74 2.87 17.42
C THR A 88 -0.66 4.39 17.29
N ASN A 89 -1.07 5.11 18.34
CA ASN A 89 -0.84 6.54 18.51
C ASN A 89 0.28 6.84 19.54
N ASN A 90 1.21 5.91 19.72
CA ASN A 90 2.37 6.15 20.58
C ASN A 90 3.58 5.37 20.05
N PHE A 91 4.69 6.08 19.80
CA PHE A 91 5.90 5.50 19.22
C PHE A 91 6.45 4.30 19.99
N SER A 92 6.24 4.25 21.31
CA SER A 92 6.70 3.15 22.16
C SER A 92 5.96 1.82 21.91
N PHE A 93 4.80 1.86 21.25
CA PHE A 93 4.01 0.67 20.90
C PHE A 93 4.06 0.35 19.41
N GLN A 94 4.94 0.99 18.63
CA GLN A 94 5.13 0.62 17.23
C GLN A 94 5.64 -0.80 17.12
N ASP A 95 5.15 -1.52 16.11
CA ASP A 95 5.62 -2.85 15.79
C ASP A 95 6.24 -2.85 14.38
N ASN A 96 7.54 -3.10 14.32
CA ASN A 96 8.32 -3.19 13.08
C ASN A 96 8.17 -4.55 12.39
N MET A 97 7.65 -5.54 13.11
CA MET A 97 7.62 -6.95 12.72
C MET A 97 6.24 -7.38 12.26
N LEU A 98 5.31 -6.44 12.06
CA LEU A 98 3.93 -6.75 11.67
C LEU A 98 3.88 -7.61 10.42
N TRP A 99 4.68 -7.36 9.39
CA TRP A 99 4.78 -8.24 8.20
C TRP A 99 5.91 -9.27 8.28
N GLY A 100 6.67 -9.28 9.37
CA GLY A 100 7.87 -10.09 9.54
C GLY A 100 9.14 -9.28 9.40
N ASP A 101 10.24 -9.95 9.09
CA ASP A 101 11.55 -9.35 8.83
C ASP A 101 12.19 -9.94 7.56
N LYS A 102 13.51 -9.75 7.41
CA LYS A 102 14.30 -10.27 6.29
C LYS A 102 14.39 -11.79 6.22
N ASP A 103 14.17 -12.48 7.34
CA ASP A 103 14.39 -13.92 7.47
C ASP A 103 13.05 -14.68 7.49
N LYS A 104 11.96 -14.04 7.92
CA LYS A 104 10.67 -14.72 8.08
C LYS A 104 9.47 -13.76 7.97
N LYS A 105 8.52 -14.10 7.08
CA LYS A 105 7.21 -13.45 7.03
C LYS A 105 6.33 -13.79 8.24
N SER A 106 5.52 -12.83 8.67
CA SER A 106 4.57 -13.02 9.77
C SER A 106 3.20 -13.56 9.30
N VAL A 107 2.29 -13.76 10.26
CA VAL A 107 0.88 -14.09 9.97
C VAL A 107 0.06 -12.93 9.37
N PHE A 108 0.57 -11.70 9.47
CA PHE A 108 -0.07 -10.50 8.93
C PHE A 108 0.51 -10.05 7.59
N ASP A 109 1.55 -10.72 7.08
CA ASP A 109 1.99 -10.55 5.69
C ASP A 109 0.81 -10.89 4.74
N PRO A 110 0.42 -9.96 3.85
CA PRO A 110 -0.75 -10.13 2.98
C PRO A 110 -0.48 -11.06 1.78
N CYS A 111 0.77 -11.47 1.54
CA CYS A 111 1.15 -12.33 0.44
C CYS A 111 0.79 -13.79 0.72
N PRO A 112 0.44 -14.58 -0.31
CA PRO A 112 0.13 -16.01 -0.14
C PRO A 112 1.36 -16.84 0.26
N ALA A 113 1.17 -18.13 0.56
CA ALA A 113 2.29 -19.03 0.86
C ALA A 113 3.28 -19.13 -0.32
N GLY A 114 4.59 -19.12 -0.03
CA GLY A 114 5.65 -19.09 -1.03
C GLY A 114 5.94 -17.69 -1.61
N TRP A 115 5.30 -16.65 -1.04
CA TRP A 115 5.44 -15.26 -1.43
C TRP A 115 5.46 -14.37 -0.19
N GLN A 116 6.18 -13.26 -0.22
CA GLN A 116 6.29 -12.33 0.89
C GLN A 116 6.33 -10.88 0.40
N VAL A 117 6.05 -9.94 1.30
CA VAL A 117 6.32 -8.52 1.04
C VAL A 117 7.82 -8.34 0.82
N PRO A 118 8.27 -7.46 -0.10
CA PRO A 118 9.68 -7.11 -0.27
C PRO A 118 10.39 -6.86 1.07
N THR A 119 11.36 -7.69 1.44
CA THR A 119 11.93 -7.66 2.79
C THR A 119 13.11 -6.70 2.94
N ASP A 120 13.89 -6.53 1.87
CA ASP A 120 15.05 -5.65 1.77
C ASP A 120 14.81 -4.69 0.58
N SER A 121 14.39 -3.46 0.85
CA SER A 121 14.08 -2.47 -0.20
C SER A 121 15.29 -2.17 -1.09
N GLU A 122 16.48 -2.07 -0.50
CA GLU A 122 17.72 -1.74 -1.19
C GLU A 122 18.12 -2.83 -2.17
N LYS A 123 17.89 -4.11 -1.83
CA LYS A 123 18.11 -5.21 -2.77
C LYS A 123 16.97 -5.40 -3.76
N THR A 124 15.74 -5.28 -3.29
CA THR A 124 14.55 -5.61 -4.08
C THR A 124 14.27 -4.58 -5.16
N PHE A 125 14.48 -3.30 -4.83
CA PHE A 125 14.22 -2.17 -5.71
C PHE A 125 15.51 -1.47 -6.16
N GLY A 126 16.69 -1.90 -5.72
CA GLY A 126 17.95 -1.17 -5.89
C GLY A 126 18.34 -0.85 -7.33
N ASP A 127 17.89 -1.64 -8.30
CA ASP A 127 18.12 -1.42 -9.72
C ASP A 127 16.97 -0.66 -10.41
N PHE A 128 15.95 -0.23 -9.66
CA PHE A 128 14.80 0.48 -10.21
C PHE A 128 15.21 1.92 -10.56
N SER A 129 15.06 2.28 -11.83
CA SER A 129 15.39 3.60 -12.33
C SER A 129 14.47 3.92 -13.51
N THR A 130 14.57 5.13 -14.05
CA THR A 130 13.81 5.50 -15.25
C THR A 130 14.20 4.68 -16.49
N THR A 131 15.37 4.03 -16.49
CA THR A 131 15.82 3.16 -17.60
C THR A 131 15.36 1.71 -17.44
N THR A 132 15.29 1.19 -16.21
CA THR A 132 14.81 -0.17 -15.94
C THR A 132 13.30 -0.25 -15.77
N MET A 133 12.66 0.83 -15.30
CA MET A 133 11.21 0.99 -15.24
C MET A 133 10.74 1.97 -16.32
N THR A 134 10.45 1.47 -17.51
CA THR A 134 10.09 2.29 -18.68
C THR A 134 8.61 2.68 -18.67
N LEU A 135 8.27 3.77 -19.37
CA LEU A 135 6.89 4.19 -19.61
C LEU A 135 6.21 3.41 -20.76
N SER A 136 6.93 2.44 -21.33
CA SER A 136 6.46 1.56 -22.37
C SER A 136 6.15 0.19 -21.79
N GLY A 137 4.93 -0.30 -22.02
CA GLY A 137 4.53 -1.65 -21.68
C GLY A 137 3.62 -2.16 -22.79
N TRP A 138 3.90 -3.35 -23.32
CA TRP A 138 3.03 -4.01 -24.30
C TRP A 138 2.67 -3.15 -25.52
N GLY A 139 3.59 -2.29 -25.98
CA GLY A 139 3.39 -1.42 -27.15
C GLY A 139 2.60 -0.13 -26.90
N MET A 140 2.31 0.22 -25.64
CA MET A 140 1.59 1.44 -25.28
C MET A 140 2.47 2.41 -24.47
N ASN A 141 2.37 3.71 -24.78
CA ASN A 141 2.77 4.78 -23.85
C ASN A 141 1.68 4.88 -22.79
N VAL A 142 1.98 4.40 -21.59
CA VAL A 142 0.99 4.28 -20.52
C VAL A 142 1.24 5.38 -19.49
N SER A 143 0.31 6.33 -19.40
CA SER A 143 0.34 7.38 -18.38
C SER A 143 0.16 6.85 -16.96
N ASN A 144 -0.38 5.64 -16.82
CA ASN A 144 -0.90 5.12 -15.55
C ASN A 144 -0.01 4.07 -14.88
N GLY A 145 1.31 4.08 -15.14
CA GLY A 145 2.26 3.17 -14.50
C GLY A 145 3.59 3.04 -15.24
N ARG A 146 4.39 2.03 -14.86
CA ARG A 146 5.68 1.71 -15.47
C ARG A 146 5.89 0.21 -15.62
N THR A 147 6.67 -0.20 -16.63
CA THR A 147 7.07 -1.59 -16.81
C THR A 147 8.51 -1.78 -16.39
N TYR A 148 8.75 -2.62 -15.38
CA TYR A 148 10.10 -3.04 -15.01
C TYR A 148 10.61 -4.13 -15.96
N SER A 149 11.80 -3.90 -16.52
CA SER A 149 12.53 -4.81 -17.41
C SER A 149 11.64 -5.41 -18.52
N ASN A 150 10.75 -4.58 -19.08
CA ASN A 150 9.78 -4.94 -20.13
C ASN A 150 8.87 -6.16 -19.85
N THR A 151 8.79 -6.62 -18.60
CA THR A 151 8.07 -7.86 -18.24
C THR A 151 7.06 -7.68 -17.12
N SER A 152 7.30 -6.72 -16.22
CA SER A 152 6.52 -6.55 -15.00
C SER A 152 5.86 -5.19 -14.95
N TRP A 153 4.54 -5.16 -15.09
CA TRP A 153 3.76 -3.93 -14.96
C TRP A 153 3.60 -3.51 -13.49
N PHE A 154 3.88 -2.24 -13.21
CA PHE A 154 3.63 -1.56 -11.94
C PHE A 154 2.68 -0.38 -12.20
N PRO A 155 1.40 -0.47 -11.83
CA PRO A 155 0.48 0.65 -12.01
C PRO A 155 0.75 1.81 -11.05
N ALA A 156 0.38 3.01 -11.51
CA ALA A 156 0.39 4.23 -10.74
C ALA A 156 -0.86 4.30 -9.84
N THR A 157 -0.87 3.51 -8.76
CA THR A 157 -2.04 3.35 -7.89
C THR A 157 -2.33 4.56 -7.00
N GLY A 158 -1.45 5.56 -6.96
CA GLY A 158 -1.52 6.62 -5.95
C GLY A 158 -1.38 6.06 -4.53
N TYR A 159 -1.95 6.78 -3.56
CA TYR A 159 -1.92 6.39 -2.15
C TYR A 159 -3.11 6.94 -1.36
N ARG A 160 -3.43 6.32 -0.21
CA ARG A 160 -4.31 6.92 0.80
C ARG A 160 -3.50 7.73 1.81
N ASN A 161 -3.91 8.97 2.03
CA ASN A 161 -3.26 9.86 2.97
C ASN A 161 -3.47 9.39 4.42
N ARG A 162 -2.39 9.36 5.20
CA ARG A 162 -2.42 8.87 6.57
C ARG A 162 -3.23 9.71 7.56
N THR A 163 -3.49 10.99 7.28
CA THR A 163 -4.22 11.90 8.18
C THR A 163 -5.67 12.12 7.76
N SER A 164 -6.01 11.91 6.49
CA SER A 164 -7.38 12.12 6.00
C SER A 164 -8.04 10.88 5.39
N GLY A 165 -7.28 9.82 5.09
CA GLY A 165 -7.76 8.65 4.35
C GLY A 165 -8.05 8.90 2.86
N THR A 166 -7.96 10.15 2.40
CA THR A 166 -8.22 10.57 1.02
C THR A 166 -7.22 9.95 0.05
N LEU A 167 -7.69 9.59 -1.15
CA LEU A 167 -6.84 9.12 -2.25
C LEU A 167 -6.18 10.26 -3.01
N TYR A 168 -4.88 10.12 -3.28
CA TYR A 168 -4.09 11.07 -4.05
C TYR A 168 -3.25 10.39 -5.14
N SER A 169 -2.93 11.14 -6.19
CA SER A 169 -1.97 10.79 -7.25
C SER A 169 -2.28 9.51 -8.03
N VAL A 170 -3.53 9.05 -8.01
CA VAL A 170 -4.00 7.91 -8.82
C VAL A 170 -3.78 8.20 -10.30
N GLY A 171 -3.27 7.21 -11.02
CA GLY A 171 -2.94 7.33 -12.44
C GLY A 171 -1.67 8.13 -12.73
N SER A 172 -1.01 8.71 -11.72
CA SER A 172 0.19 9.54 -11.92
C SER A 172 1.43 8.99 -11.21
N ASN A 173 1.28 8.47 -9.98
CA ASN A 173 2.40 8.03 -9.16
C ASN A 173 2.16 6.62 -8.58
N GLY A 174 3.24 5.84 -8.49
CA GLY A 174 3.24 4.53 -7.83
C GLY A 174 4.01 4.57 -6.51
N TYR A 175 3.47 3.90 -5.50
CA TYR A 175 4.05 3.79 -4.16
C TYR A 175 3.96 2.33 -3.70
N TYR A 176 5.09 1.72 -3.34
CA TYR A 176 5.17 0.30 -3.04
C TYR A 176 5.93 0.02 -1.75
N TRP A 177 5.24 -0.48 -0.73
CA TRP A 177 5.86 -0.79 0.56
C TRP A 177 6.91 -1.91 0.48
N SER A 178 7.90 -1.84 1.36
CA SER A 178 8.73 -2.97 1.80
C SER A 178 8.55 -3.19 3.31
N VAL A 179 9.03 -4.32 3.82
CA VAL A 179 9.10 -4.62 5.27
C VAL A 179 10.18 -3.77 5.95
N SER A 180 11.13 -3.22 5.18
CA SER A 180 12.27 -2.50 5.74
C SER A 180 11.84 -1.21 6.46
N VAL A 181 12.30 -1.02 7.69
CA VAL A 181 12.00 0.16 8.51
C VAL A 181 13.17 1.15 8.58
N SER A 182 12.87 2.41 8.93
CA SER A 182 13.87 3.45 9.19
C SER A 182 13.37 4.38 10.31
N GLY A 183 13.85 4.15 11.53
CA GLY A 183 13.32 4.81 12.72
C GLY A 183 11.82 4.53 12.89
N THR A 184 11.03 5.59 13.03
CA THR A 184 9.56 5.50 13.17
C THR A 184 8.82 5.33 11.84
N ASN A 185 9.55 5.36 10.71
CA ASN A 185 9.02 5.25 9.36
C ASN A 185 9.26 3.85 8.74
N ALA A 186 8.59 3.59 7.62
CA ALA A 186 8.85 2.43 6.77
C ALA A 186 9.38 2.86 5.39
N LYS A 187 10.05 1.93 4.71
CA LYS A 187 10.63 2.14 3.39
C LYS A 187 9.68 1.72 2.28
N TYR A 188 9.73 2.44 1.16
CA TYR A 188 8.92 2.18 -0.02
C TYR A 188 9.66 2.58 -1.30
N MET A 189 9.29 1.95 -2.41
CA MET A 189 9.67 2.37 -3.75
C MET A 189 8.64 3.37 -4.29
N TYR A 190 9.12 4.36 -5.03
CA TYR A 190 8.32 5.40 -5.63
C TYR A 190 8.64 5.57 -7.12
N PHE A 191 7.61 5.86 -7.92
CA PHE A 191 7.82 6.41 -9.25
C PHE A 191 6.73 7.43 -9.65
N SER A 192 7.08 8.30 -10.58
CA SER A 192 6.20 9.20 -11.34
C SER A 192 6.48 9.05 -12.84
N MET A 193 5.97 9.93 -13.71
CA MET A 193 6.38 9.99 -15.12
C MET A 193 7.84 10.39 -15.34
N SER A 194 8.41 11.21 -14.46
CA SER A 194 9.76 11.77 -14.63
C SER A 194 10.83 11.09 -13.76
N GLU A 195 10.43 10.35 -12.73
CA GLU A 195 11.35 9.86 -11.72
C GLU A 195 11.01 8.44 -11.25
N VAL A 196 12.04 7.70 -10.84
CA VAL A 196 11.94 6.42 -10.14
C VAL A 196 12.94 6.45 -9.00
N ILE A 197 12.47 6.25 -7.77
CA ILE A 197 13.30 6.22 -6.56
C ILE A 197 13.13 4.83 -5.92
N PRO A 198 14.19 4.00 -5.93
CA PRO A 198 14.22 2.68 -5.31
C PRO A 198 13.71 2.62 -3.87
N THR A 199 14.17 3.59 -3.07
CA THR A 199 13.97 3.58 -1.63
C THR A 199 13.75 5.00 -1.12
N ARG A 200 12.59 5.23 -0.50
CA ARG A 200 12.25 6.39 0.30
C ARG A 200 11.69 5.95 1.64
N THR A 201 11.54 6.89 2.57
CA THR A 201 10.95 6.65 3.89
C THR A 201 9.74 7.55 4.13
N ASN A 202 8.69 7.01 4.75
CA ASN A 202 7.51 7.78 5.15
C ASN A 202 6.76 7.08 6.30
N GLY A 203 5.76 7.75 6.85
CA GLY A 203 4.91 7.18 7.91
C GLY A 203 4.24 5.87 7.47
N ARG A 204 4.20 4.90 8.36
CA ARG A 204 3.58 3.57 8.18
C ARG A 204 2.07 3.62 7.97
N GLY A 205 1.42 4.70 8.42
CA GLY A 205 -0.02 4.93 8.24
C GLY A 205 -0.44 5.32 6.82
N TYR A 206 0.50 5.52 5.87
CA TYR A 206 0.12 5.73 4.48
C TYR A 206 -0.38 4.42 3.85
N GLY A 207 -1.44 4.50 3.06
CA GLY A 207 -1.93 3.38 2.25
C GLY A 207 -1.17 3.32 0.92
N PHE A 208 -0.04 2.61 0.87
CA PHE A 208 0.70 2.33 -0.36
C PHE A 208 0.43 0.91 -0.86
N SER A 209 0.73 0.65 -2.13
CA SER A 209 0.57 -0.69 -2.68
C SER A 209 1.60 -1.67 -2.12
N VAL A 210 1.25 -2.94 -2.12
CA VAL A 210 2.16 -4.06 -1.84
C VAL A 210 2.23 -4.93 -3.07
N ARG A 211 3.43 -5.37 -3.44
CA ARG A 211 3.66 -6.31 -4.54
C ARG A 211 4.55 -7.44 -4.06
N CYS A 212 4.00 -8.65 -4.01
CA CYS A 212 4.69 -9.77 -3.40
C CYS A 212 5.86 -10.24 -4.26
N ILE A 213 6.95 -10.63 -3.59
CA ILE A 213 8.09 -11.33 -4.18
C ILE A 213 8.08 -12.79 -3.72
N GLN A 214 8.68 -13.66 -4.52
CA GLN A 214 8.83 -15.06 -4.14
C GLN A 214 9.80 -15.16 -2.94
N GLU A 215 9.47 -16.05 -2.00
CA GLU A 215 10.35 -16.42 -0.87
C GLU A 215 11.68 -17.04 -1.33
#